data_AF-A0A7M4DFR0-F1
#
_entry.id   AF-A0A7M4DFR0-F1
#
_cell.length_a   1.000
_cell.length_b   1.000
_cell.length_c   1.000
_cell.angle_alpha   90.00
_cell.angle_beta   90.00
_cell.angle_gamma   90.00
#
_symmetry.space_group_name_H-M   'P 1'
#
loop_
_entity.id
_entity.type
_entity.pdbx_description
1 polymer ?
#
loop_
_entity_poly.entity_id
_entity_poly.type
_entity_poly.pdbx_seq_one_letter_code
_entity_poly.pdbx_strand_id
1 'polypeptide(L)' 'MLEVALAARVSPETLRKIESGRVATPAFSTVAAIADVLGLSLDVVWAEISEPERGAEPAGSRRARTRSA' A
#
# COMPACT_ATOMS: atom_id res chain seq x y z
N MET A 1 -0.32 -16.32 -7.08
CA MET A 1 0.66 -16.19 -5.97
C MET A 1 1.95 -16.96 -6.23
N LEU A 2 1.92 -18.27 -6.49
CA LEU A 2 3.12 -19.04 -6.88
C LEU A 2 3.80 -18.47 -8.14
N GLU A 3 3.03 -18.22 -9.20
CA GLU A 3 3.54 -17.70 -10.47
C GLU A 3 4.19 -16.32 -10.31
N VAL A 4 3.54 -15.41 -9.58
CA VAL A 4 4.09 -14.07 -9.27
C VAL A 4 5.41 -14.18 -8.51
N ALA A 5 5.48 -15.05 -7.50
CA ALA A 5 6.69 -15.25 -6.71
C ALA A 5 7.84 -15.75 -7.58
N LEU A 6 7.59 -16.76 -8.42
CA LEU A 6 8.60 -17.33 -9.30
C LEU A 6 9.08 -16.32 -10.35
N ALA A 7 8.17 -15.58 -10.97
CA ALA A 7 8.50 -14.54 -11.94
C ALA A 7 9.31 -13.40 -11.29
N ALA A 8 8.98 -13.02 -10.05
CA ALA A 8 9.70 -12.00 -9.29
C ALA A 8 10.99 -12.52 -8.62
N ARG A 9 11.37 -13.78 -8.88
CA ARG A 9 12.56 -14.46 -8.31
C ARG A 9 12.58 -14.46 -6.78
N VAL A 10 11.42 -14.60 -6.16
CA VAL A 10 11.29 -14.80 -4.70
C VAL A 10 10.58 -16.11 -4.39
N SER A 11 10.81 -16.63 -3.18
CA SER A 11 10.06 -17.82 -2.76
C SER A 11 8.59 -17.46 -2.53
N PRO A 12 7.63 -18.39 -2.77
CA PRO A 12 6.22 -18.16 -2.44
C PRO A 12 6.00 -17.82 -0.96
N GLU A 13 6.82 -18.39 -0.08
CA GLU A 13 6.76 -18.08 1.35
C GLU A 13 7.26 -16.66 1.65
N THR A 14 8.27 -16.17 0.94
CA THR A 14 8.73 -14.78 1.03
C THR A 14 7.61 -13.83 0.62
N LEU A 15 6.92 -14.11 -0.49
CA LEU A 15 5.80 -13.28 -0.96
C LEU A 15 4.67 -13.25 0.08
N ARG A 16 4.30 -14.39 0.66
CA ARG A 16 3.30 -14.47 1.75
C ARG A 16 3.71 -13.66 2.98
N LYS A 17 5.00 -13.67 3.35
CA LYS A 17 5.50 -12.87 4.47
C LYS A 17 5.43 -11.37 4.16
N ILE A 18 5.67 -10.96 2.91
CA ILE A 18 5.52 -9.55 2.49
C ILE A 18 4.05 -9.13 2.58
N GLU A 19 3.13 -9.92 2.01
CA GLU A 19 1.68 -9.64 2.04
C GLU A 19 1.13 -9.55 3.47
N SER A 20 1.59 -10.42 4.37
CA SER A 20 1.17 -10.42 5.77
C SER A 20 1.88 -9.39 6.64
N GLY A 21 2.79 -8.58 6.09
CA GLY A 21 3.58 -7.61 6.85
C GLY A 21 4.63 -8.24 7.78
N ARG A 22 4.94 -9.53 7.63
CA ARG A 22 5.92 -10.28 8.42
C ARG A 22 7.35 -10.18 7.89
N VAL A 23 7.57 -9.34 6.87
CA VAL A 23 8.90 -8.87 6.48
C VAL A 23 8.98 -7.40 6.85
N ALA A 24 9.70 -7.08 7.93
CA ALA A 24 9.80 -5.71 8.43
C ALA A 24 10.42 -4.74 7.41
N THR A 25 11.41 -5.21 6.63
CA THR A 25 12.14 -4.41 5.64
C THR A 25 12.51 -5.25 4.42
N PRO A 26 11.56 -5.50 3.49
CA PRO A 26 11.91 -6.14 2.24
C PRO A 26 12.90 -5.26 1.47
N ALA A 27 13.85 -5.88 0.77
CA ALA A 27 14.74 -5.15 -0.11
C ALA A 27 13.92 -4.42 -1.18
N PHE A 28 14.26 -3.16 -1.49
CA PHE A 28 13.53 -2.38 -2.50
C PHE A 28 13.51 -3.07 -3.87
N SER A 29 14.60 -3.74 -4.26
CA SER A 29 14.67 -4.55 -5.48
C SER A 29 13.61 -5.66 -5.52
N THR A 30 13.28 -6.25 -4.38
CA THR A 30 12.19 -7.24 -4.27
C THR A 30 10.83 -6.61 -4.53
N VAL A 31 10.58 -5.43 -3.96
CA VAL A 31 9.34 -4.68 -4.19
C VAL A 31 9.20 -4.31 -5.67
N ALA A 32 10.27 -3.80 -6.28
CA ALA A 32 10.31 -3.45 -7.70
C ALA A 32 10.06 -4.65 -8.62
N ALA A 33 10.67 -5.80 -8.34
CA ALA A 33 10.46 -7.02 -9.14
C ALA A 33 9.01 -7.53 -9.05
N ILE A 34 8.38 -7.46 -7.88
CA ILE A 34 6.98 -7.85 -7.72
C ILE A 34 6.07 -6.87 -8.49
N ALA A 35 6.33 -5.56 -8.40
CA ALA A 35 5.55 -4.55 -9.12
C ALA A 35 5.63 -4.73 -10.65
N ASP A 36 6.82 -4.98 -11.18
CA ASP A 36 7.05 -5.24 -12.61
C ASP A 36 6.25 -6.45 -13.11
N VAL A 37 6.30 -7.57 -12.38
CA VAL A 37 5.53 -8.79 -12.70
C VAL A 37 4.02 -8.55 -12.69
N LEU A 38 3.54 -7.67 -11.81
CA LEU A 38 2.12 -7.31 -11.72
C LEU A 38 1.71 -6.23 -12.73
N GLY A 39 2.65 -5.68 -13.51
CA GLY A 39 2.40 -4.58 -14.43
C GLY A 39 2.06 -3.26 -13.73
N LEU A 40 2.52 -3.09 -12.49
CA LEU A 40 2.27 -1.89 -11.68
C LEU A 40 3.50 -0.98 -11.69
N SER A 41 3.28 0.31 -11.94
CA SER A 41 4.32 1.32 -11.71
C SER A 41 4.55 1.50 -10.21
N LEU A 42 5.80 1.67 -9.81
CA LEU A 42 6.14 2.03 -8.43
C LEU A 42 5.54 3.36 -8.00
N ASP A 43 5.28 4.28 -8.93
CA ASP A 43 4.58 5.54 -8.62
C ASP A 43 3.13 5.30 -8.20
N VAL A 44 2.46 4.31 -8.83
CA VAL A 44 1.09 3.92 -8.47
C VAL A 44 1.09 3.28 -7.08
N VAL A 45 2.02 2.36 -6.83
CA VAL A 45 2.16 1.72 -5.52
C VAL A 45 2.44 2.76 -4.43
N TRP A 46 3.33 3.72 -4.70
CA TRP A 46 3.66 4.81 -3.78
C TRP A 46 2.45 5.71 -3.51
N ALA A 47 1.69 6.08 -4.54
CA ALA A 47 0.50 6.90 -4.38
C ALA A 47 -0.52 6.24 -3.42
N GLU A 48 -0.81 4.95 -3.61
CA GLU A 48 -1.77 4.22 -2.77
C GLU A 48 -1.35 4.15 -1.29
N ILE A 49 -0.06 4.04 -0.99
CA ILE A 49 0.41 3.97 0.41
C ILE A 49 0.69 5.33 1.04
N SER A 50 0.84 6.38 0.23
CA SER A 50 1.17 7.73 0.68
C SER A 50 -0.06 8.61 0.88
N GLU A 51 -1.21 8.19 0.38
CA GLU A 51 -2.46 8.83 0.73
C GLU A 51 -2.64 8.72 2.25
N PRO A 52 -2.65 9.85 2.99
CA PRO A 52 -2.97 9.81 4.40
C PRO A 52 -4.37 9.21 4.48
N GLU A 53 -4.54 8.17 5.29
CA GLU A 53 -5.81 7.48 5.50
C GLU A 53 -6.96 8.48 5.36
N ARG A 54 -7.75 8.41 4.27
CA ARG A 54 -8.95 9.24 4.05
C ARG A 54 -10.07 8.82 5.02
N GLY A 55 -9.75 8.71 6.30
CA GLY A 55 -10.58 8.17 7.37
C GLY A 55 -10.45 8.89 8.72
N ALA A 56 -9.50 9.83 8.87
CA ALA A 56 -9.58 10.80 9.96
C ALA A 56 -10.28 12.07 9.47
N GLU A 57 -11.61 12.01 9.29
CA GLU A 57 -12.40 13.24 9.30
C GLU A 57 -12.07 13.97 10.62
N PRO A 58 -11.65 15.24 10.62
CA PRO A 58 -11.68 16.02 11.85
C PRO A 58 -13.16 16.20 12.20
N ALA A 59 -13.62 15.40 13.16
CA ALA A 59 -14.91 15.54 13.81
C ALA A 59 -14.99 16.92 14.47
N GLY A 60 -15.33 17.97 13.70
CA GLY A 60 -15.28 19.32 14.24
C GLY A 60 -15.33 20.48 13.26
N SER A 61 -16.15 20.44 12.21
CA SER A 61 -16.50 21.70 11.51
C SER A 61 -17.92 21.75 10.93
N ARG A 62 -18.88 21.13 11.63
CA ARG A 62 -20.33 21.29 11.33
C ARG A 62 -21.13 21.99 12.44
N ARG A 63 -20.46 22.77 13.31
CA ARG A 63 -21.13 23.65 14.30
C ARG A 63 -20.62 25.08 14.21
N ALA A 64 -20.88 25.74 13.07
CA ALA A 64 -20.68 27.19 13.00
C ALA A 64 -21.52 27.87 11.91
N ARG A 65 -22.74 27.40 11.59
CA ARG A 65 -23.66 28.18 10.74
C ARG A 65 -25.13 27.91 11.08
N THR A 66 -25.60 28.52 12.16
CA THR A 66 -26.92 29.17 12.23
C THR A 66 -27.00 30.03 13.49
N ARG A 67 -26.49 31.26 13.38
CA ARG A 67 -27.10 32.41 14.06
C ARG A 67 -28.35 32.78 13.27
N SER A 68 -29.51 32.81 13.90
CA SER A 68 -30.57 33.83 13.75
C SER A 68 -31.91 33.30 14.27
N ALA A 69 -32.29 33.76 15.46
CA ALA A 69 -33.64 34.12 15.86
C ALA A 69 -33.52 35.16 16.98
#